data_AF-A0A9W7CSC3-F1
#
_entry.id   AF-A0A9W7CSC3-F1
#
_cell.length_a   1.000
_cell.length_b   1.000
_cell.length_c   1.000
_cell.angle_alpha   90.00
_cell.angle_beta   90.00
_cell.angle_gamma   90.00
#
_symmetry.space_group_name_H-M   'P 1'
#
loop_
_entity.id
_entity.type
_entity.pdbx_description
1 polymer ?
#
loop_
_entity_poly.entity_id
_entity_poly.type
_entity_poly.pdbx_seq_one_letter_code
_entity_poly.pdbx_strand_id
1 'polypeptide(L)'
;MLSVVFPYRKVVLCFLLPGHSHNIADRVIAWCRRAVHKQNVYTPTGHVEEVNKVKSVEGVFLDHNDSSRPFFTGWGALLAKYFTAPPDGNTANYLFEIEDGLCTARKTVNTPDDESISFSMISQSNLATIRQAVIADLFGPNIRSIWEASIASVQLPRHQTKELSEKKQKSLAAKYFSIPKKYLDYYPAVPEAILNAPEIADANADRYTTDRPTAKRRPGRPTNKKTNLKASQPSILQFFATKPKLTSM
;
A
#
# COMPACT_ATOMS: atom_id res chain seq x y z
N MET A 1 1.71 -10.71 -9.40
CA MET A 1 1.35 -10.88 -10.82
C MET A 1 2.57 -11.01 -11.71
N LEU A 2 3.58 -10.13 -11.67
CA LEU A 2 4.80 -10.36 -12.48
C LEU A 2 5.53 -11.66 -12.12
N SER A 3 5.54 -12.04 -10.85
CA SER A 3 6.03 -13.34 -10.38
C SER A 3 5.28 -14.54 -10.97
N VAL A 4 4.05 -14.36 -11.48
CA VAL A 4 3.26 -15.39 -12.19
C VAL A 4 3.72 -15.57 -13.64
N VAL A 5 4.37 -14.54 -14.20
CA VAL A 5 4.83 -14.51 -15.60
C VAL A 5 6.31 -14.87 -15.73
N PHE A 6 7.09 -14.50 -14.72
CA PHE A 6 8.51 -14.81 -14.60
C PHE A 6 8.70 -16.18 -13.94
N PRO A 7 9.86 -16.83 -14.14
CA PRO A 7 10.07 -18.21 -14.61
C PRO A 7 9.60 -19.33 -13.66
N TYR A 8 8.93 -18.97 -12.58
CA TYR A 8 8.39 -19.89 -11.61
C TYR A 8 7.17 -20.60 -12.22
N ARG A 9 7.33 -21.90 -12.42
CA ARG A 9 6.24 -22.80 -12.82
C ARG A 9 5.05 -22.71 -11.85
N LYS A 10 5.34 -22.50 -10.57
CA LYS A 10 4.36 -22.39 -9.49
C LYS A 10 4.69 -21.22 -8.56
N VAL A 11 3.69 -20.42 -8.23
CA VAL A 11 3.75 -19.31 -7.28
C VAL A 11 2.66 -19.51 -6.24
N VAL A 12 2.99 -19.43 -4.96
CA VAL A 12 2.01 -19.49 -3.88
C VAL A 12 1.95 -18.13 -3.20
N LEU A 13 0.77 -17.51 -3.21
CA LEU A 13 0.45 -16.26 -2.53
C LEU A 13 -0.43 -16.59 -1.32
N CYS A 14 0.17 -16.53 -0.13
CA CYS A 14 -0.57 -16.73 1.12
C CYS A 14 -1.08 -15.38 1.64
N PHE A 15 -2.40 -15.17 1.63
CA PHE A 15 -3.01 -14.11 2.42
C PHE A 15 -3.33 -14.67 3.80
N LEU A 16 -2.59 -14.19 4.81
CA LEU A 16 -2.81 -14.62 6.19
C LEU A 16 -4.22 -14.19 6.66
N LEU A 17 -4.88 -15.13 7.35
CA LEU A 17 -6.28 -15.13 7.80
C LEU A 17 -6.79 -13.79 8.40
N PRO A 18 -8.11 -13.54 8.33
CA PRO A 18 -8.74 -12.35 8.88
C PRO A 18 -8.79 -12.45 10.41
N GLY A 19 -7.98 -11.64 11.08
CA GLY A 19 -8.03 -11.55 12.53
C GLY A 19 -7.40 -10.26 13.02
N HIS A 20 -8.02 -9.11 12.75
CA HIS A 20 -7.55 -7.78 13.22
C HIS A 20 -6.03 -7.55 13.03
N SER A 21 -5.45 -8.26 12.08
CA SER A 21 -4.07 -8.20 11.68
C SER A 21 -4.02 -7.13 10.63
N HIS A 22 -3.84 -5.88 11.06
CA HIS A 22 -3.11 -4.93 10.22
C HIS A 22 -1.95 -5.72 9.60
N ASN A 23 -1.88 -5.76 8.26
CA ASN A 23 -0.81 -6.45 7.55
C ASN A 23 0.51 -6.01 8.19
N ILE A 24 1.51 -6.89 8.30
CA ILE A 24 2.78 -6.51 8.93
C ILE A 24 3.34 -5.22 8.30
N ALA A 25 3.13 -5.04 6.98
CA ALA A 25 3.40 -3.80 6.27
C ALA A 25 2.63 -2.59 6.86
N ASP A 26 1.32 -2.69 7.06
CA ASP A 26 0.51 -1.62 7.66
C ASP A 26 0.98 -1.27 9.08
N ARG A 27 1.36 -2.28 9.88
CA ARG A 27 1.90 -2.07 11.23
C ARG A 27 3.23 -1.34 11.19
N VAL A 28 4.14 -1.76 10.31
CA VAL A 28 5.42 -1.09 10.09
C VAL A 28 5.20 0.37 9.67
N ILE A 29 4.28 0.62 8.73
CA ILE A 29 3.93 1.99 8.32
C ILE A 29 3.36 2.79 9.49
N ALA A 30 2.52 2.19 10.33
CA ALA A 30 1.98 2.87 11.51
C ALA A 30 3.08 3.22 12.53
N TRP A 31 4.07 2.35 12.73
CA TRP A 31 5.23 2.63 13.58
C TRP A 31 6.09 3.76 13.02
N CYS A 32 6.39 3.73 11.72
CA CYS A 32 7.14 4.79 11.01
C CYS A 32 6.42 6.14 11.13
N ARG A 33 5.10 6.16 10.88
CA ARG A 33 4.27 7.37 11.03
C ARG A 33 4.29 7.92 12.45
N ARG A 34 4.29 7.04 13.45
CA ARG A 34 4.37 7.45 14.86
C ARG A 34 5.74 8.04 15.20
N ALA A 35 6.83 7.51 14.64
CA ALA A 35 8.17 8.03 14.86
C ALA A 35 8.30 9.48 14.39
N VAL A 36 7.73 9.81 13.22
CA VAL A 36 7.76 11.17 12.67
C VAL A 36 6.62 12.08 13.14
N HIS A 37 5.72 11.58 14.00
CA HIS A 37 4.54 12.33 14.42
C HIS A 37 4.92 13.55 15.27
N LYS A 38 4.38 14.72 14.91
CA LYS A 38 4.70 16.04 15.51
C LYS A 38 6.17 16.49 15.33
N GLN A 39 6.95 15.79 14.52
CA GLN A 39 8.28 16.24 14.16
C GLN A 39 8.24 17.14 12.93
N ASN A 40 9.06 18.19 12.93
CA ASN A 40 9.27 19.01 11.75
C ASN A 40 10.43 18.43 10.95
N VAL A 41 10.09 17.62 9.95
CA VAL A 41 11.06 17.00 9.04
C VAL A 41 11.06 17.74 7.71
N TYR A 42 12.20 18.31 7.34
CA TYR A 42 12.30 19.22 6.20
C TYR A 42 13.00 18.61 4.97
N THR A 43 13.67 17.46 5.11
CA THR A 43 14.39 16.81 4.00
C THR A 43 14.02 15.32 3.92
N PRO A 44 14.11 14.70 2.73
CA PRO A 44 13.91 13.26 2.60
C PRO A 44 14.87 12.43 3.47
N THR A 45 16.13 12.85 3.55
CA THR A 45 17.14 12.19 4.39
C THR A 45 16.78 12.26 5.87
N GLY A 46 16.35 13.43 6.37
CA GLY A 46 15.90 13.56 7.75
C GLY A 46 14.66 12.71 8.05
N HIS A 47 13.79 12.48 7.06
CA HIS A 47 12.66 11.57 7.21
C HIS A 47 13.12 10.12 7.38
N VAL A 48 14.09 9.69 6.56
CA VAL A 48 14.67 8.35 6.65
C VAL A 48 15.40 8.15 7.98
N GLU A 49 16.15 9.15 8.45
CA GLU A 49 16.82 9.09 9.76
C GLU A 49 15.82 8.85 10.91
N GLU A 50 14.69 9.56 10.95
CA GLU A 50 13.67 9.34 11.96
C GLU A 50 12.98 7.97 11.83
N VAL A 51 12.72 7.51 10.60
CA VAL A 51 12.15 6.18 10.34
C VAL A 51 13.11 5.06 10.79
N ASN A 52 14.42 5.22 10.56
CA ASN A 52 15.44 4.25 10.93
C ASN A 52 15.68 4.13 12.44
N LYS A 53 15.11 5.03 13.25
CA LYS A 53 15.07 4.86 14.72
C LYS A 53 14.06 3.79 15.16
N VAL A 54 13.12 3.39 14.29
CA VAL A 54 12.16 2.33 14.59
C VAL A 54 12.87 0.97 14.53
N LYS A 55 12.79 0.22 15.63
CA LYS A 55 13.40 -1.12 15.70
C LYS A 55 12.89 -2.01 14.56
N SER A 56 13.83 -2.72 13.91
CA SER A 56 13.55 -3.65 12.82
C SER A 56 12.99 -3.00 11.55
N VAL A 57 13.25 -1.71 11.34
CA VAL A 57 12.93 -1.00 10.09
C VAL A 57 14.22 -0.48 9.47
N GLU A 58 14.35 -0.69 8.16
CA GLU A 58 15.36 -0.05 7.32
C GLU A 58 14.64 0.72 6.21
N GLY A 59 14.60 2.04 6.37
CA GLY A 59 14.12 3.00 5.40
C GLY A 59 15.24 3.43 4.47
N VAL A 60 14.93 3.50 3.18
CA VAL A 60 15.79 4.03 2.13
C VAL A 60 14.98 5.05 1.34
N PHE A 61 15.54 6.23 1.12
CA PHE A 61 14.94 7.19 0.22
C PHE A 61 15.22 6.79 -1.23
N LEU A 62 14.16 6.67 -2.02
CA LEU A 62 14.26 6.42 -3.44
C LEU A 62 13.89 7.70 -4.19
N ASP A 63 14.89 8.34 -4.78
CA ASP A 63 14.68 9.54 -5.59
C ASP A 63 13.96 9.16 -6.88
N HIS A 64 12.84 9.82 -7.14
CA HIS A 64 12.04 9.57 -8.33
C HIS A 64 12.71 10.12 -9.60
N ASN A 65 13.64 11.07 -9.44
CA ASN A 65 14.43 11.64 -10.53
C ASN A 65 15.61 10.75 -10.94
N ASP A 66 16.01 9.81 -10.09
CA ASP A 66 17.08 8.86 -10.39
C ASP A 66 16.61 7.88 -11.48
N SER A 67 17.24 7.99 -12.66
CA SER A 67 16.92 7.17 -13.82
C SER A 67 17.14 5.67 -13.59
N SER A 68 17.95 5.28 -12.60
CA SER A 68 18.15 3.88 -12.23
C SER A 68 16.99 3.27 -11.43
N ARG A 69 16.06 4.09 -10.93
CA ARG A 69 14.95 3.62 -10.07
C ARG A 69 13.73 3.15 -10.87
N PRO A 70 13.01 2.11 -10.40
CA PRO A 70 11.98 1.41 -11.18
C PRO A 70 10.59 2.08 -11.09
N PHE A 71 10.51 3.40 -11.24
CA PHE A 71 9.24 4.13 -11.17
C PHE A 71 8.55 4.20 -12.52
N PHE A 72 7.87 3.11 -12.89
CA PHE A 72 7.15 2.99 -14.16
C PHE A 72 5.63 3.02 -13.97
N THR A 73 4.94 3.50 -15.01
CA THR A 73 3.47 3.55 -15.11
C THR A 73 2.99 2.67 -16.25
N GLY A 74 1.67 2.55 -16.45
CA GLY A 74 1.12 1.75 -17.55
C GLY A 74 1.07 0.24 -17.29
N TRP A 75 1.47 -0.23 -16.11
CA TRP A 75 1.37 -1.63 -15.70
C TRP A 75 -0.01 -2.24 -15.93
N GLY A 76 -1.08 -1.52 -15.59
CA GLY A 76 -2.46 -2.02 -15.76
C GLY A 76 -2.79 -2.29 -17.22
N ALA A 77 -2.41 -1.40 -18.14
CA ALA A 77 -2.65 -1.57 -19.57
C ALA A 77 -1.84 -2.74 -20.14
N LEU A 78 -0.56 -2.86 -19.76
CA LEU A 78 0.28 -4.00 -20.17
C LEU A 78 -0.31 -5.33 -19.68
N LEU A 79 -0.66 -5.42 -18.39
CA LEU A 79 -1.21 -6.64 -17.81
C LEU A 79 -2.57 -6.99 -18.43
N ALA A 80 -3.43 -6.01 -18.69
CA ALA A 80 -4.73 -6.26 -19.31
C ALA A 80 -4.65 -6.88 -20.72
N LYS A 81 -3.53 -6.75 -21.44
CA LYS A 81 -3.34 -7.42 -22.74
C LYS A 81 -3.25 -8.95 -22.63
N TYR A 82 -2.74 -9.46 -21.51
CA TYR A 82 -2.33 -10.86 -21.38
C TYR A 82 -2.99 -11.60 -20.22
N PHE A 83 -3.53 -10.86 -19.24
CA PHE A 83 -4.10 -11.39 -18.03
C PHE A 83 -5.60 -11.15 -17.98
N THR A 84 -6.33 -12.20 -17.66
CA THR A 84 -7.74 -12.10 -17.29
C THR A 84 -7.84 -11.63 -15.84
N ALA A 85 -8.70 -10.66 -15.59
CA ALA A 85 -8.98 -10.22 -14.23
C ALA A 85 -9.56 -11.40 -13.41
N PRO A 86 -9.17 -11.55 -12.14
CA PRO A 86 -9.81 -12.53 -11.27
C PRO A 86 -11.30 -12.20 -11.12
N PRO A 87 -12.18 -13.19 -10.93
CA PRO A 87 -13.58 -12.93 -10.66
C PRO A 87 -13.78 -12.13 -9.36
N ASP A 88 -14.89 -11.39 -9.31
CA ASP A 88 -15.25 -10.57 -8.16
C ASP A 88 -15.41 -11.41 -6.88
N GLY A 89 -15.11 -10.81 -5.72
CA GLY A 89 -15.26 -11.48 -4.42
C GLY A 89 -14.06 -12.32 -3.96
N ASN A 90 -13.04 -12.49 -4.80
CA ASN A 90 -11.85 -13.28 -4.49
C ASN A 90 -10.93 -12.65 -3.44
N THR A 91 -11.07 -11.37 -3.11
CA THR A 91 -10.17 -10.69 -2.15
C THR A 91 -10.41 -11.08 -0.69
N ALA A 92 -11.37 -11.96 -0.40
CA ALA A 92 -11.73 -12.35 0.95
C ALA A 92 -11.15 -13.73 1.33
N ASN A 93 -10.02 -13.74 2.05
CA ASN A 93 -9.53 -14.91 2.80
C ASN A 93 -9.24 -16.16 1.97
N TYR A 94 -8.42 -16.02 0.92
CA TYR A 94 -7.93 -17.15 0.14
C TYR A 94 -6.40 -17.21 0.12
N LEU A 95 -5.87 -18.43 0.18
CA LEU A 95 -4.54 -18.79 -0.30
C LEU A 95 -4.65 -19.01 -1.81
N PHE A 96 -3.82 -18.32 -2.58
CA PHE A 96 -3.81 -18.48 -4.04
C PHE A 96 -2.57 -19.23 -4.46
N GLU A 97 -2.77 -20.38 -5.09
CA GLU A 97 -1.74 -21.08 -5.83
C GLU A 97 -1.89 -20.70 -7.30
N ILE A 98 -0.79 -20.40 -7.96
CA ILE A 98 -0.79 -20.07 -9.38
C ILE A 98 0.21 -20.98 -10.07
N GLU A 99 -0.29 -21.84 -10.94
CA GLU A 99 0.48 -22.83 -11.67
C GLU A 99 0.16 -22.73 -13.15
N ASP A 100 1.18 -22.45 -13.97
CA ASP A 100 1.06 -22.31 -15.42
C ASP A 100 -0.13 -21.44 -15.89
N GLY A 101 -0.36 -20.34 -15.16
CA GLY A 101 -1.41 -19.36 -15.47
C GLY A 101 -2.80 -19.72 -14.96
N LEU A 102 -2.98 -20.87 -14.31
CA LEU A 102 -4.19 -21.21 -13.55
C LEU A 102 -4.03 -20.74 -12.12
N CYS A 103 -5.00 -19.97 -11.62
CA CYS A 103 -5.05 -19.60 -10.22
C CYS A 103 -6.07 -20.46 -9.49
N THR A 104 -5.63 -21.14 -8.44
CA THR A 104 -6.46 -21.91 -7.51
C THR A 104 -6.51 -21.18 -6.18
N ALA A 105 -7.69 -20.73 -5.80
CA ALA A 105 -7.98 -20.07 -4.55
C ALA A 105 -8.55 -21.09 -3.54
N ARG A 106 -7.90 -21.18 -2.37
CA ARG A 106 -8.27 -22.07 -1.25
C ARG A 106 -8.57 -21.25 -0.01
N LYS A 107 -9.60 -21.56 0.77
CA LYS A 107 -9.90 -20.81 2.01
C LYS A 107 -8.80 -20.99 3.06
N THR A 108 -8.22 -22.18 3.13
CA THR A 108 -7.13 -22.56 4.03
C THR A 108 -6.16 -23.50 3.31
N VAL A 109 -4.96 -23.70 3.88
CA VAL A 109 -3.95 -24.63 3.33
C VAL A 109 -4.44 -26.08 3.23
N ASN A 110 -5.42 -26.46 4.06
CA ASN A 110 -5.99 -27.81 4.10
C ASN A 110 -7.31 -27.92 3.32
N THR A 111 -7.73 -26.87 2.60
CA THR A 111 -8.97 -26.93 1.81
C THR A 111 -8.78 -27.96 0.68
N PRO A 112 -9.62 -28.99 0.61
CA PRO A 112 -9.51 -30.01 -0.44
C PRO A 112 -9.79 -29.42 -1.83
N ASP A 113 -9.34 -30.12 -2.87
CA ASP A 113 -9.35 -29.60 -4.25
C ASP A 113 -10.76 -29.37 -4.81
N ASP A 114 -11.74 -30.16 -4.38
CA ASP A 114 -13.15 -30.07 -4.74
C ASP A 114 -13.85 -28.83 -4.15
N GLU A 115 -13.32 -28.29 -3.06
CA GLU A 115 -13.77 -27.04 -2.44
C GLU A 115 -12.98 -25.81 -2.91
N SER A 116 -11.97 -26.01 -3.77
CA SER A 116 -11.14 -24.93 -4.30
C SER A 116 -11.80 -24.22 -5.49
N ILE A 117 -11.55 -22.92 -5.62
CA ILE A 117 -12.04 -22.13 -6.76
C ILE A 117 -10.87 -21.93 -7.71
N SER A 118 -10.96 -22.49 -8.92
CA SER A 118 -9.93 -22.32 -9.94
C SER A 118 -10.40 -21.43 -11.08
N PHE A 119 -9.54 -20.52 -11.54
CA PHE A 119 -9.80 -19.66 -12.69
C PHE A 119 -8.52 -19.43 -13.48
N SER A 120 -8.65 -19.42 -14.81
CA SER A 120 -7.54 -19.15 -15.71
C SER A 120 -7.22 -17.65 -15.72
N MET A 121 -6.02 -17.29 -15.28
CA MET A 121 -5.50 -15.92 -15.37
C MET A 121 -4.81 -15.68 -16.71
N ILE A 122 -4.28 -16.73 -17.33
CA ILE A 122 -3.62 -16.70 -18.64
C ILE A 122 -4.16 -17.88 -19.45
N SER A 123 -4.40 -17.67 -20.74
CA SER A 123 -4.74 -18.74 -21.67
C SER A 123 -3.64 -19.82 -21.68
N GLN A 124 -3.97 -21.01 -21.16
CA GLN A 124 -3.01 -22.10 -20.97
C GLN A 124 -2.47 -22.66 -22.29
N SER A 125 -3.29 -22.65 -23.35
CA SER A 125 -2.89 -23.12 -24.69
C SER A 125 -1.78 -22.26 -25.31
N ASN A 126 -1.61 -21.02 -24.85
CA ASN A 126 -0.69 -20.04 -25.44
C ASN A 126 0.34 -19.51 -24.43
N LEU A 127 0.55 -20.20 -23.30
CA LEU A 127 1.35 -19.69 -22.20
C LEU A 127 2.78 -19.31 -22.60
N ALA A 128 3.45 -20.13 -23.41
CA ALA A 128 4.81 -19.86 -23.88
C ALA A 128 4.87 -18.60 -24.76
N THR A 129 3.94 -18.49 -25.70
CA THR A 129 3.80 -17.32 -26.58
C THR A 129 3.49 -16.05 -25.79
N ILE A 130 2.59 -16.15 -24.79
CA ILE A 130 2.25 -15.03 -23.92
C ILE A 130 3.45 -14.61 -23.06
N ARG A 131 4.23 -15.56 -22.51
CA ARG A 131 5.47 -15.24 -21.78
C ARG A 131 6.46 -14.47 -22.66
N GLN A 132 6.67 -14.93 -23.89
CA GLN A 132 7.55 -14.23 -24.85
C GLN A 132 7.02 -12.85 -25.21
N ALA A 133 5.72 -12.72 -25.46
CA ALA A 133 5.08 -11.45 -25.78
C ALA A 133 5.17 -10.45 -24.61
N VAL A 134 4.94 -10.90 -23.37
CA VAL A 134 5.08 -10.05 -22.17
C VAL A 134 6.53 -9.57 -22.00
N ILE A 135 7.52 -10.45 -22.21
CA ILE A 135 8.94 -10.07 -22.13
C ILE A 135 9.26 -9.03 -23.20
N ALA A 136 8.82 -9.26 -24.44
CA ALA A 136 9.06 -8.35 -25.56
C ALA A 136 8.40 -6.98 -25.34
N ASP A 137 7.14 -6.95 -24.88
CA ASP A 137 6.42 -5.71 -24.60
C ASP A 137 7.01 -4.96 -23.40
N LEU A 138 7.48 -5.67 -22.37
CA LEU A 138 7.99 -5.05 -21.15
C LEU A 138 9.44 -4.60 -21.28
N PHE A 139 10.30 -5.37 -21.94
CA PHE A 139 11.74 -5.15 -21.98
C PHE A 139 12.30 -4.87 -23.39
N GLY A 140 11.46 -4.92 -24.41
CA GLY A 140 11.82 -4.71 -25.80
C GLY A 140 12.04 -6.02 -26.57
N PRO A 141 11.98 -5.97 -27.91
CA PRO A 141 11.96 -7.16 -28.78
C PRO A 141 13.27 -7.96 -28.79
N ASN A 142 14.36 -7.37 -28.32
CA ASN A 142 15.69 -8.00 -28.29
C ASN A 142 15.90 -8.89 -27.06
N ILE A 143 15.07 -8.74 -26.02
CA ILE A 143 15.18 -9.52 -24.78
C ILE A 143 14.36 -10.79 -24.95
N ARG A 144 15.02 -11.95 -24.90
CA ARG A 144 14.36 -13.26 -25.12
C ARG A 144 14.02 -13.97 -23.82
N SER A 145 14.73 -13.65 -22.75
CA SER A 145 14.50 -14.21 -21.42
C SER A 145 14.56 -13.15 -20.33
N ILE A 146 13.91 -13.42 -19.20
CA ILE A 146 13.97 -12.56 -18.01
C ILE A 146 15.39 -12.41 -17.45
N TRP A 147 16.27 -13.38 -17.70
CA TRP A 147 17.66 -13.36 -17.22
C TRP A 147 18.53 -12.36 -17.97
N GLU A 148 18.11 -11.97 -19.17
CA GLU A 148 18.73 -10.91 -19.98
C GLU A 148 18.14 -9.52 -19.65
N ALA A 149 17.01 -9.48 -18.96
CA ALA A 149 16.29 -8.23 -18.71
C ALA A 149 16.95 -7.40 -17.62
N SER A 150 16.85 -6.07 -17.73
CA SER A 150 17.29 -5.14 -16.71
C SER A 150 16.27 -4.02 -16.50
N ILE A 151 16.38 -3.28 -15.40
CA ILE A 151 15.55 -2.08 -15.18
C ILE A 151 15.73 -1.07 -16.33
N ALA A 152 16.94 -0.98 -16.89
CA ALA A 152 17.25 -0.07 -17.99
C ALA A 152 16.56 -0.45 -19.32
N SER A 153 16.17 -1.73 -19.49
CA SER A 153 15.48 -2.18 -20.70
C SER A 153 13.96 -2.06 -20.62
N VAL A 154 13.39 -1.64 -19.49
CA VAL A 154 11.95 -1.49 -19.32
C VAL A 154 11.38 -0.45 -20.29
N GLN A 155 10.39 -0.85 -21.09
CA GLN A 155 9.74 -0.03 -22.12
C GLN A 155 8.54 0.77 -21.60
N LEU A 156 8.13 0.53 -20.35
CA LEU A 156 7.01 1.25 -19.74
C LEU A 156 7.37 2.73 -19.52
N PRO A 157 6.40 3.65 -19.69
CA PRO A 157 6.63 5.07 -19.44
C PRO A 157 6.96 5.31 -17.97
N ARG A 158 7.93 6.19 -17.69
CA ARG A 158 8.27 6.58 -16.32
C ARG A 158 7.14 7.37 -15.68
N HIS A 159 7.00 7.23 -14.36
CA HIS A 159 6.07 8.04 -13.59
C HIS A 159 6.51 9.51 -13.66
N GLN A 160 5.68 10.35 -14.28
CA GLN A 160 5.97 11.78 -14.32
C GLN A 160 5.86 12.39 -12.92
N THR A 161 6.76 13.31 -12.61
CA THR A 161 6.66 14.12 -11.39
C THR A 161 5.38 14.93 -11.47
N LYS A 162 4.49 14.76 -10.49
CA LYS A 162 3.26 15.55 -10.42
C LYS A 162 3.61 16.96 -9.99
N GLU A 163 3.29 17.93 -10.83
CA GLU A 163 3.34 19.32 -10.42
C GLU A 163 2.36 19.57 -9.27
N LEU A 164 2.81 20.37 -8.31
CA LEU A 164 1.96 20.79 -7.21
C LEU A 164 0.91 21.77 -7.74
N SER A 165 -0.36 21.53 -7.43
CA SER A 165 -1.41 22.49 -7.77
C SER A 165 -1.18 23.82 -7.06
N GLU A 166 -1.68 24.93 -7.63
CA GLU A 166 -1.55 26.27 -7.03
C GLU A 166 -2.01 26.31 -5.56
N LYS A 167 -3.10 25.60 -5.23
CA LYS A 167 -3.59 25.50 -3.85
C LYS A 167 -2.55 24.87 -2.92
N LYS A 168 -1.86 23.82 -3.35
CA LYS A 168 -0.79 23.18 -2.58
C LYS A 168 0.44 24.08 -2.51
N GLN A 169 0.79 24.75 -3.60
CA GLN A 169 1.89 25.72 -3.63
C GLN A 169 1.64 26.87 -2.65
N LYS A 170 0.43 27.46 -2.62
CA LYS A 170 0.04 28.50 -1.66
C LYS A 170 0.09 28.00 -0.21
N SER A 171 -0.41 26.79 0.06
CA SER A 171 -0.32 26.18 1.39
C SER A 171 1.13 25.92 1.83
N LEU A 172 2.00 25.52 0.90
CA LEU A 172 3.43 25.37 1.16
C LEU A 172 4.11 26.72 1.36
N ALA A 173 3.75 27.75 0.60
CA ALA A 173 4.26 29.11 0.76
C ALA A 173 3.93 29.68 2.15
N ALA A 174 2.71 29.46 2.66
CA ALA A 174 2.35 29.84 4.02
C ALA A 174 3.24 29.13 5.07
N LYS A 175 3.69 27.91 4.79
CA LYS A 175 4.63 27.16 5.63
C LYS A 175 6.10 27.47 5.32
N TYR A 176 6.42 28.06 4.18
CA TYR A 176 7.79 28.33 3.72
C TYR A 176 8.54 29.21 4.72
N PHE A 177 7.86 30.23 5.26
CA PHE A 177 8.43 31.10 6.30
C PHE A 177 8.66 30.40 7.65
N SER A 178 8.03 29.24 7.88
CA SER A 178 8.29 28.40 9.07
C SER A 178 9.45 27.41 8.86
N ILE A 179 10.01 27.33 7.64
CA ILE A 179 11.16 26.48 7.33
C ILE A 179 12.45 27.23 7.68
N PRO A 180 13.34 26.64 8.49
CA PRO A 180 14.66 27.23 8.75
C PRO A 180 15.46 27.45 7.46
N LYS A 181 16.15 28.60 7.34
CA LYS A 181 16.90 29.02 6.14
C LYS A 181 17.80 27.93 5.55
N LYS A 182 18.46 27.15 6.42
CA LYS A 182 19.36 26.04 6.04
C LYS A 182 18.70 24.89 5.26
N TYR A 183 17.36 24.84 5.20
CA TYR A 183 16.62 23.80 4.47
C TYR A 183 15.88 24.33 3.24
N LEU A 184 15.94 25.64 2.95
CA LEU A 184 15.15 26.25 1.88
C LEU A 184 15.55 25.75 0.49
N ASP A 185 16.81 25.33 0.28
CA ASP A 185 17.31 24.81 -1.00
C ASP A 185 16.60 23.53 -1.47
N TYR A 186 15.93 22.80 -0.56
CA TYR A 186 15.14 21.61 -0.88
C TYR A 186 13.72 21.93 -1.38
N TYR A 187 13.30 23.19 -1.32
CA TYR A 187 11.95 23.62 -1.68
C TYR A 187 12.01 24.54 -2.89
N PRO A 188 11.00 24.47 -3.79
CA PRO A 188 10.94 25.40 -4.90
C PRO A 188 10.86 26.84 -4.38
N ALA A 189 11.58 27.76 -5.02
CA ALA A 189 11.46 29.18 -4.74
C ALA A 189 9.99 29.60 -4.92
N VAL A 190 9.43 30.30 -3.92
CA VAL A 190 8.06 30.79 -3.99
C VAL A 190 8.04 32.02 -4.91
N PRO A 191 7.28 32.01 -6.02
CA PRO A 191 7.12 33.19 -6.87
C PRO A 191 6.59 34.38 -6.08
N GLU A 192 7.09 35.59 -6.35
CA GLU A 192 6.70 36.81 -5.62
C GLU A 192 5.19 37.08 -5.64
N ALA A 193 4.49 36.66 -6.70
CA ALA A 193 3.03 36.75 -6.81
C ALA A 193 2.27 35.97 -5.72
N ILE A 194 2.88 34.95 -5.12
CA ILE A 194 2.31 34.16 -4.01
C ILE A 194 2.67 34.78 -2.66
N LEU A 195 3.80 35.50 -2.55
CA LEU A 195 4.21 36.22 -1.33
C LEU A 195 3.23 37.36 -0.98
N ASN A 196 2.59 37.95 -1.98
CA ASN A 196 1.65 39.06 -1.84
C ASN A 196 0.17 38.62 -1.81
N ALA A 197 -0.11 37.31 -1.82
CA ALA A 197 -1.48 36.83 -1.74
C ALA A 197 -2.04 37.07 -0.33
N PRO A 198 -3.26 37.63 -0.19
CA PRO A 198 -3.84 37.90 1.11
C PRO A 198 -3.93 36.61 1.92
N GLU A 199 -3.52 36.67 3.20
CA GLU A 199 -3.66 35.57 4.13
C GLU A 199 -5.13 35.13 4.15
N ILE A 200 -5.39 33.93 3.62
CA ILE A 200 -6.65 33.27 3.91
C ILE A 200 -6.50 32.80 5.35
N ALA A 201 -6.98 33.63 6.28
CA ALA A 201 -7.17 33.22 7.65
C ALA A 201 -7.91 31.88 7.65
N ASP A 202 -7.26 30.84 8.15
CA ASP A 202 -7.93 29.59 8.47
C ASP A 202 -8.89 29.91 9.62
N ALA A 203 -10.11 30.33 9.28
CA ALA A 203 -11.18 30.63 10.24
C ALA A 203 -11.74 29.36 10.91
N ASN A 204 -10.88 28.37 11.20
CA ASN A 204 -11.21 27.13 11.90
C ASN A 204 -10.13 26.68 12.89
N ALA A 205 -9.17 27.53 13.25
CA ALA A 205 -8.53 27.41 14.55
C ALA A 205 -9.50 28.01 15.59
N ASP A 206 -10.05 27.16 16.44
CA ASP A 206 -10.93 27.48 17.58
C ASP A 206 -12.39 27.90 17.28
N ARG A 207 -13.26 26.89 17.11
CA ARG A 207 -14.66 26.96 17.56
C ARG A 207 -15.08 25.67 18.26
N TYR A 208 -15.02 25.69 19.59
CA TYR A 208 -15.97 24.94 20.41
C TYR A 208 -17.28 25.74 20.49
N THR A 209 -18.41 25.06 20.26
CA THR A 209 -19.83 25.43 20.55
C THR A 209 -20.38 26.67 19.80
N THR A 210 -21.54 26.72 19.14
CA THR A 210 -22.80 25.94 19.13
C THR A 210 -23.50 26.09 17.76
N ASP A 211 -24.38 25.13 17.44
CA ASP A 211 -25.46 25.12 16.45
C ASP A 211 -25.19 25.02 14.93
N ARG A 212 -25.76 23.95 14.35
CA ARG A 212 -25.68 23.51 12.94
C ARG A 212 -26.98 23.84 12.18
N PRO A 213 -26.87 24.07 10.86
CA PRO A 213 -27.83 23.47 9.92
C PRO A 213 -27.15 22.44 8.98
N THR A 214 -27.66 21.21 9.07
CA THR A 214 -27.72 20.09 8.09
C THR A 214 -26.55 19.88 7.11
N ALA A 215 -25.54 19.14 7.57
CA ALA A 215 -24.49 18.55 6.72
C ALA A 215 -24.95 17.23 6.05
N LYS A 216 -24.70 17.12 4.74
CA LYS A 216 -24.74 15.84 3.99
C LYS A 216 -23.77 14.82 4.61
N ARG A 217 -24.24 13.59 4.80
CA ARG A 217 -23.52 12.47 5.46
C ARG A 217 -22.23 12.12 4.72
N ARG A 218 -21.11 12.13 5.44
CA ARG A 218 -19.87 11.43 5.05
C ARG A 218 -20.05 9.93 5.34
N PRO A 219 -19.58 9.01 4.47
CA PRO A 219 -19.65 7.57 4.75
C PRO A 219 -18.72 7.25 5.92
N GLY A 220 -19.30 7.06 7.10
CA GLY A 220 -18.62 6.67 8.32
C GLY A 220 -18.74 5.16 8.55
N ARG A 221 -17.69 4.57 9.12
CA ARG A 221 -17.71 3.23 9.71
C ARG A 221 -18.95 3.06 10.60
N PRO A 222 -19.70 1.96 10.51
CA PRO A 222 -20.86 1.73 11.37
C PRO A 222 -20.46 1.89 12.84
N THR A 223 -21.14 2.78 13.55
CA THR A 223 -21.00 2.90 15.00
C THR A 223 -21.56 1.64 15.63
N ASN A 224 -20.69 0.79 16.15
CA ASN A 224 -21.11 -0.31 17.01
C ASN A 224 -21.88 0.29 18.20
N LYS A 225 -23.18 0.00 18.28
CA LYS A 225 -23.91 0.17 19.53
C LYS A 225 -23.17 -0.68 20.57
N LYS A 226 -22.75 -0.08 21.68
CA LYS A 226 -22.32 -0.85 22.85
C LYS A 226 -23.53 -1.66 23.31
N THR A 227 -23.61 -2.91 22.88
CA THR A 227 -24.49 -3.88 23.51
C THR A 227 -23.91 -4.13 24.89
N ASN A 228 -24.60 -3.67 25.94
CA ASN A 228 -24.33 -4.13 27.29
C ASN A 228 -24.42 -5.65 27.28
N LEU A 229 -23.30 -6.33 27.55
CA LEU A 229 -23.28 -7.77 27.74
C LEU A 229 -24.26 -8.10 28.87
N LYS A 230 -25.21 -9.00 28.61
CA LYS A 230 -26.08 -9.52 29.67
C LYS A 230 -25.19 -10.26 30.67
N ALA A 231 -25.46 -10.08 31.97
CA ALA A 231 -24.67 -10.62 33.08
C ALA A 231 -24.49 -12.16 33.05
N SER A 232 -25.21 -12.87 32.18
CA SER A 232 -25.13 -14.33 32.00
C SER A 232 -24.26 -14.80 30.83
N GLN A 233 -23.53 -13.92 30.11
CA GLN A 233 -22.59 -14.37 29.08
C GLN A 233 -21.18 -14.53 29.64
N PRO A 234 -20.64 -15.77 29.72
CA PRO A 234 -19.25 -15.97 30.12
C PRO A 234 -18.31 -15.41 29.06
N SER A 235 -17.33 -14.64 29.51
CA SER A 235 -16.29 -14.04 28.67
C SER A 235 -15.25 -15.09 28.27
N ILE A 236 -14.78 -15.06 27.03
CA ILE A 236 -13.71 -15.95 26.53
C ILE A 236 -12.40 -15.81 27.34
N LEU A 237 -12.24 -14.74 28.12
CA LEU A 237 -11.12 -14.56 29.04
C LEU A 237 -11.19 -15.47 30.29
N GLN A 238 -12.33 -16.11 30.57
CA GLN A 238 -12.46 -17.11 31.63
C GLN A 238 -11.79 -18.45 31.26
N PHE A 239 -11.56 -18.72 29.96
CA PHE A 239 -10.85 -19.93 29.51
C PHE A 239 -9.36 -19.96 29.89
N PHE A 240 -8.75 -18.81 30.17
CA PHE A 240 -7.32 -18.72 30.46
C PHE A 240 -6.99 -18.60 31.96
N ALA A 241 -8.01 -18.64 32.84
CA ALA A 241 -7.83 -18.37 34.27
C ALA A 241 -7.81 -19.63 35.17
N THR A 242 -7.97 -20.84 34.63
CA THR A 242 -7.86 -22.06 35.45
C THR A 242 -6.39 -22.46 35.61
N LYS A 243 -5.74 -21.96 36.67
CA LYS A 243 -4.58 -22.66 37.23
C LYS A 243 -5.05 -24.02 37.75
N PRO A 244 -4.36 -25.14 37.46
CA PRO A 244 -4.67 -26.43 38.06
C PRO A 244 -4.44 -26.36 39.57
N LYS A 245 -5.42 -26.81 40.34
CA LYS A 245 -5.30 -26.99 41.79
C LYS A 245 -4.35 -28.17 42.02
N LEU A 246 -3.23 -27.95 42.70
CA LEU A 246 -2.40 -29.04 43.23
C LEU A 246 -3.28 -29.89 44.15
N THR A 247 -3.46 -31.16 43.81
CA THR A 247 -3.90 -32.20 44.75
C THR A 247 -2.69 -32.61 45.59
N SER A 248 -2.66 -32.21 46.86
CA SER A 248 -1.86 -32.94 47.85
C SER A 248 -2.61 -34.20 48.27
N MET A 249 -1.84 -35.24 48.59
CA MET A 249 -2.31 -36.43 49.31
C MET A 249 -3.06 -36.07 50.59
#